data_AF-A0A7C5J380-F1
#
_entry.id   AF-A0A7C5J380-F1
#
_cell.length_a   1.000
_cell.length_b   1.000
_cell.length_c   1.000
_cell.angle_alpha   90.00
_cell.angle_beta   90.00
_cell.angle_gamma   90.00
#
_symmetry.space_group_name_H-M   'P 1'
#
loop_
_entity.id
_entity.type
_entity.pdbx_description
1 polymer ?
#
loop_
_entity_poly.entity_id
_entity_poly.type
_entity_poly.pdbx_seq_one_letter_code
_entity_poly.pdbx_strand_id
1 'polypeptide(L)'
;MTSRKPPTPPSALSGWILAIACVSAIVLGMLSADAAAQQPKEQEALKPGASASAAAEGGAAPSPDAEDAKEDEEEEEDEDEEEELYPGTGPDHGIYPLHGNEMVPLEWMPPGTNASPVPSDEVFPPQTITIRFNHKLHMKDFEQTCKVCHKAAFDSVKSSDRLMPDAEETCDNCHDVDHGDLDAVESGGERNGECGFCHIGYEAGKGGRVARMVIPDPNLRMNHKAHIDRNIDCAQCHGVIAQLEAATREQLPRMAGCFSCHAKPPPAQGDARGHCTNCHLTEPSGQMQTEFSTGVLQPPQWLHSAAHTPDWIERHKGVAGGNSALCSNCHRSDFCTDCHDGRVRPRNVHPND
;
A
#
# COMPACT_ATOMS: atom_id res chain seq x y z
N MET A 1 51.54 5.16 -62.76
CA MET A 1 51.62 3.77 -62.23
C MET A 1 51.72 3.83 -60.72
N THR A 2 50.68 3.39 -60.01
CA THR A 2 50.68 2.62 -58.75
C THR A 2 49.29 2.72 -58.11
N SER A 3 48.47 1.75 -58.45
CA SER A 3 47.17 1.47 -57.84
C SER A 3 47.39 0.97 -56.42
N ARG A 4 46.75 1.61 -55.42
CA ARG A 4 46.70 1.12 -54.03
C ARG A 4 45.45 0.26 -53.86
N LYS A 5 45.68 -1.01 -53.51
CA LYS A 5 44.66 -2.04 -53.22
C LYS A 5 43.99 -1.75 -51.85
N PRO A 6 42.68 -1.98 -51.69
CA PRO A 6 42.01 -1.83 -50.39
C PRO A 6 42.32 -3.00 -49.43
N PRO A 7 42.19 -2.81 -48.11
CA PRO A 7 42.51 -3.82 -47.10
C PRO A 7 41.45 -4.92 -47.00
N THR A 8 41.90 -6.13 -46.67
CA THR A 8 41.09 -7.34 -46.43
C THR A 8 40.43 -7.33 -45.04
N PRO A 9 39.21 -7.88 -44.89
CA PRO A 9 38.53 -7.98 -43.59
C PRO A 9 39.14 -9.10 -42.70
N PRO A 10 38.97 -9.03 -41.36
CA PRO A 10 39.50 -10.01 -40.43
C PRO A 10 38.70 -11.33 -40.46
N SER A 11 39.42 -12.44 -40.27
CA SER A 11 38.90 -13.81 -40.24
C SER A 11 38.05 -14.07 -38.99
N ALA A 12 36.89 -14.70 -39.18
CA ALA A 12 36.02 -15.19 -38.11
C ALA A 12 36.72 -16.31 -37.31
N LEU A 13 36.90 -16.10 -36.01
CA LEU A 13 37.28 -17.14 -35.06
C LEU A 13 36.08 -18.05 -34.77
N SER A 14 36.34 -19.35 -34.72
CA SER A 14 35.37 -20.44 -34.61
C SER A 14 34.72 -20.52 -33.23
N GLY A 15 33.39 -20.60 -33.20
CA GLY A 15 32.53 -20.58 -32.02
C GLY A 15 32.52 -21.83 -31.13
N TRP A 16 33.66 -22.49 -30.93
CA TRP A 16 33.76 -23.69 -30.06
C TRP A 16 34.57 -23.48 -28.77
N ILE A 17 35.24 -22.33 -28.60
CA ILE A 17 36.13 -22.09 -27.45
C ILE A 17 35.42 -21.41 -26.26
N LEU A 18 34.22 -20.85 -26.43
CA LEU A 18 33.49 -20.19 -25.32
C LEU A 18 32.69 -21.13 -24.39
N ALA A 19 32.50 -22.41 -24.76
CA ALA A 19 31.65 -23.32 -23.99
C ALA A 19 32.34 -23.97 -22.77
N ILE A 20 33.67 -23.93 -22.68
CA ILE A 20 34.43 -24.63 -21.61
C ILE A 20 34.63 -23.72 -20.37
N ALA A 21 34.51 -22.40 -20.50
CA ALA A 21 34.70 -21.47 -19.38
C ALA A 21 33.49 -21.35 -18.43
N CYS A 22 32.29 -21.82 -18.82
CA CYS A 22 31.08 -21.70 -17.99
C CYS A 22 30.82 -22.88 -17.06
N VAL A 23 31.51 -24.02 -17.23
CA VAL A 23 31.24 -25.24 -16.43
C VAL A 23 32.10 -25.28 -15.15
N SER A 24 33.20 -24.52 -15.08
CA SER A 24 34.09 -24.52 -13.90
C SER A 24 33.64 -23.61 -12.75
N ALA A 25 32.66 -22.72 -12.96
CA ALA A 25 32.15 -21.83 -11.91
C ALA A 25 31.00 -22.45 -11.07
N ILE A 26 30.45 -23.58 -11.49
CA ILE A 26 29.29 -24.22 -10.82
C ILE A 26 29.73 -25.20 -9.72
N VAL A 27 31.00 -25.63 -9.68
CA VAL A 27 31.47 -26.66 -8.72
C VAL A 27 32.05 -26.07 -7.42
N LEU A 28 32.27 -24.75 -7.33
CA LEU A 28 32.82 -24.11 -6.12
C LEU A 28 31.77 -23.46 -5.19
N GLY A 29 30.48 -23.48 -5.55
CA GLY A 29 29.40 -22.87 -4.76
C GLY A 29 28.66 -23.81 -3.79
N MET A 30 29.00 -25.11 -3.77
CA MET A 30 28.24 -26.14 -3.03
C MET A 30 28.91 -26.64 -1.74
N LEU A 31 29.95 -25.96 -1.21
CA LEU A 31 30.69 -26.40 -0.02
C LEU A 31 30.79 -25.35 1.09
N SER A 32 29.81 -24.46 1.25
CA SER A 32 29.84 -23.45 2.34
C SER A 32 28.49 -23.17 3.02
N ALA A 33 27.52 -24.08 2.90
CA ALA A 33 26.18 -23.90 3.49
C ALA A 33 25.97 -24.66 4.82
N ASP A 34 27.05 -24.99 5.54
CA ASP A 34 26.97 -25.77 6.77
C ASP A 34 27.89 -25.21 7.86
N ALA A 35 27.61 -23.97 8.30
CA ALA A 35 28.15 -23.38 9.53
C ALA A 35 27.48 -22.03 9.82
N ALA A 36 26.31 -22.04 10.46
CA ALA A 36 25.87 -21.04 11.45
C ALA A 36 24.38 -21.24 11.81
N ALA A 37 24.02 -22.42 12.31
CA ALA A 37 22.79 -22.62 13.07
C ALA A 37 23.16 -22.63 14.56
N GLN A 38 22.83 -21.57 15.28
CA GLN A 38 22.76 -21.54 16.75
C GLN A 38 21.88 -20.37 17.19
N GLN A 39 20.63 -20.67 17.56
CA GLN A 39 19.72 -19.74 18.22
C GLN A 39 20.02 -19.67 19.74
N PRO A 40 19.93 -18.50 20.38
CA PRO A 40 19.81 -18.41 21.84
C PRO A 40 18.35 -18.54 22.29
N LYS A 41 18.21 -19.20 23.43
CA LYS A 41 16.98 -19.65 24.11
C LYS A 41 16.09 -18.51 24.62
N GLU A 42 14.80 -18.82 24.71
CA GLU A 42 13.72 -18.13 25.42
C GLU A 42 14.12 -17.48 26.75
N GLN A 43 13.59 -16.28 26.97
CA GLN A 43 13.36 -15.72 28.30
C GLN A 43 11.87 -15.37 28.43
N GLU A 44 11.22 -16.07 29.37
CA GLU A 44 9.84 -15.88 29.80
C GLU A 44 9.56 -14.43 30.21
N ALA A 45 8.49 -13.85 29.65
CA ALA A 45 7.98 -12.55 30.04
C ALA A 45 7.04 -12.68 31.25
N LEU A 46 7.46 -12.10 32.38
CA LEU A 46 6.68 -11.89 33.59
C LEU A 46 5.57 -10.85 33.34
N LYS A 47 4.30 -11.19 33.57
CA LYS A 47 3.20 -10.23 33.72
C LYS A 47 3.05 -9.79 35.19
N PRO A 48 2.83 -8.50 35.45
CA PRO A 48 1.88 -8.08 36.48
C PRO A 48 0.96 -6.98 35.92
N GLY A 49 -0.30 -6.77 36.30
CA GLY A 49 -1.17 -7.31 37.33
C GLY A 49 -2.32 -6.31 37.39
N ALA A 50 -3.55 -6.73 37.04
CA ALA A 50 -4.72 -5.86 37.10
C ALA A 50 -5.23 -5.76 38.54
N SER A 51 -5.30 -4.55 39.08
CA SER A 51 -5.87 -4.28 40.40
C SER A 51 -7.39 -4.22 40.32
N ALA A 52 -8.05 -5.07 41.10
CA ALA A 52 -9.45 -4.95 41.45
C ALA A 52 -9.66 -3.84 42.51
N SER A 53 -10.79 -3.13 42.46
CA SER A 53 -11.37 -2.47 43.64
C SER A 53 -12.83 -2.86 43.82
N ALA A 54 -13.11 -3.29 45.04
CA ALA A 54 -14.35 -3.80 45.62
C ALA A 54 -15.59 -2.94 45.42
N ALA A 55 -16.74 -3.63 45.30
CA ALA A 55 -18.04 -3.16 45.71
C ALA A 55 -18.37 -3.73 47.11
N ALA A 56 -19.09 -2.96 47.93
CA ALA A 56 -19.52 -3.33 49.27
C ALA A 56 -21.06 -3.49 49.35
N GLU A 57 -21.46 -4.70 49.72
CA GLU A 57 -22.42 -5.13 50.77
C GLU A 57 -23.92 -4.72 50.81
N GLY A 58 -24.73 -5.77 51.05
CA GLY A 58 -26.02 -5.79 51.76
C GLY A 58 -27.13 -6.49 50.94
N GLY A 59 -27.82 -7.55 51.36
CA GLY A 59 -27.95 -8.31 52.61
C GLY A 59 -29.40 -8.85 52.74
N ALA A 60 -29.53 -10.08 53.27
CA ALA A 60 -30.73 -10.75 53.83
C ALA A 60 -31.57 -11.73 52.95
N ALA A 61 -31.91 -12.87 53.59
CA ALA A 61 -32.49 -14.15 53.14
C ALA A 61 -33.97 -14.32 53.62
N PRO A 62 -34.60 -15.53 53.74
CA PRO A 62 -34.59 -16.80 52.95
C PRO A 62 -36.02 -17.33 52.57
N SER A 63 -36.07 -18.33 51.66
CA SER A 63 -36.95 -19.54 51.40
C SER A 63 -38.38 -19.70 52.02
N PRO A 64 -39.27 -20.70 51.65
CA PRO A 64 -39.01 -22.00 50.97
C PRO A 64 -40.14 -22.64 50.08
N ASP A 65 -39.80 -23.84 49.57
CA ASP A 65 -40.62 -25.04 49.23
C ASP A 65 -41.41 -25.20 47.91
N ALA A 66 -41.02 -26.22 47.11
CA ALA A 66 -41.79 -27.42 46.71
C ALA A 66 -41.20 -28.02 45.40
N GLU A 67 -40.47 -29.13 45.45
CA GLU A 67 -40.90 -30.53 45.26
C GLU A 67 -40.73 -31.06 43.81
N ASP A 68 -39.93 -32.14 43.72
CA ASP A 68 -39.90 -33.25 42.77
C ASP A 68 -40.45 -33.09 41.34
N ALA A 69 -39.57 -33.31 40.35
CA ALA A 69 -39.60 -34.53 39.53
C ALA A 69 -38.38 -34.55 38.58
N LYS A 70 -37.60 -35.63 38.67
CA LYS A 70 -36.65 -36.04 37.63
C LYS A 70 -37.43 -36.74 36.54
N GLU A 71 -37.41 -36.22 35.32
CA GLU A 71 -37.54 -37.03 34.12
C GLU A 71 -36.49 -36.54 33.12
N ASP A 72 -35.81 -37.53 32.54
CA ASP A 72 -34.67 -37.40 31.66
C ASP A 72 -35.10 -36.73 30.35
N GLU A 73 -34.65 -35.51 30.12
CA GLU A 73 -34.52 -34.95 28.78
C GLU A 73 -33.05 -34.58 28.64
N GLU A 74 -32.39 -35.27 27.70
CA GLU A 74 -31.07 -34.92 27.21
C GLU A 74 -31.15 -33.45 26.76
N GLU A 75 -30.59 -32.54 27.56
CA GLU A 75 -30.19 -31.23 27.08
C GLU A 75 -29.17 -31.52 25.98
N GLU A 76 -29.62 -31.50 24.72
CA GLU A 76 -28.75 -31.13 23.63
C GLU A 76 -28.19 -29.78 24.06
N GLU A 77 -26.96 -29.81 24.58
CA GLU A 77 -26.09 -28.67 24.56
C GLU A 77 -26.06 -28.27 23.07
N ASP A 78 -26.90 -27.30 22.70
CA ASP A 78 -26.72 -26.48 21.52
C ASP A 78 -25.33 -25.84 21.70
N GLU A 79 -24.29 -26.63 21.41
CA GLU A 79 -23.02 -26.11 20.97
C GLU A 79 -23.41 -25.28 19.75
N ASP A 80 -23.53 -23.97 19.97
CA ASP A 80 -23.49 -22.96 18.93
C ASP A 80 -22.22 -23.24 18.12
N GLU A 81 -22.32 -24.16 17.15
CA GLU A 81 -21.37 -24.32 16.08
C GLU A 81 -21.41 -22.98 15.36
N GLU A 82 -20.50 -22.07 15.75
CA GLU A 82 -20.11 -20.92 14.96
C GLU A 82 -19.56 -21.47 13.64
N GLU A 83 -20.47 -21.81 12.75
CA GLU A 83 -20.18 -22.35 11.44
C GLU A 83 -19.64 -21.18 10.61
N GLU A 84 -18.36 -20.86 10.80
CA GLU A 84 -17.56 -20.28 9.72
C GLU A 84 -17.61 -21.30 8.58
N LEU A 85 -18.63 -21.16 7.72
CA LEU A 85 -18.86 -22.01 6.56
C LEU A 85 -17.61 -22.05 5.66
N TYR A 86 -16.76 -21.02 5.74
CA TYR A 86 -15.42 -20.94 5.17
C TYR A 86 -14.45 -20.15 6.09
N PRO A 87 -13.21 -20.62 6.31
CA PRO A 87 -12.20 -19.86 7.04
C PRO A 87 -11.96 -18.48 6.39
N GLY A 88 -11.92 -17.42 7.20
CA GLY A 88 -11.66 -16.07 6.70
C GLY A 88 -12.92 -15.30 6.29
N THR A 89 -14.09 -15.71 6.78
CA THR A 89 -15.40 -15.10 6.49
C THR A 89 -16.12 -14.57 7.73
N GLY A 90 -15.60 -14.83 8.93
CA GLY A 90 -16.06 -14.26 10.20
C GLY A 90 -16.10 -12.72 10.22
N PRO A 91 -16.80 -12.10 11.18
CA PRO A 91 -17.19 -10.68 11.14
C PRO A 91 -16.03 -9.68 11.02
N ASP A 92 -14.83 -10.02 11.50
CA ASP A 92 -13.66 -9.13 11.47
C ASP A 92 -12.79 -9.31 10.21
N HIS A 93 -13.06 -10.32 9.38
CA HIS A 93 -12.27 -10.58 8.18
C HIS A 93 -12.58 -9.62 7.02
N GLY A 94 -11.55 -9.19 6.31
CA GLY A 94 -11.68 -8.32 5.15
C GLY A 94 -12.01 -6.86 5.48
N ILE A 95 -11.99 -6.48 6.77
CA ILE A 95 -12.14 -5.10 7.23
C ILE A 95 -10.77 -4.44 7.45
N TYR A 96 -9.78 -5.23 7.87
CA TYR A 96 -8.40 -4.81 8.09
C TYR A 96 -7.45 -5.53 7.13
N PRO A 97 -6.21 -5.05 6.92
CA PRO A 97 -5.24 -5.74 6.08
C PRO A 97 -4.91 -7.15 6.54
N LEU A 98 -4.98 -7.43 7.83
CA LEU A 98 -4.86 -8.75 8.42
C LEU A 98 -5.96 -8.93 9.47
N HIS A 99 -6.37 -10.18 9.67
CA HIS A 99 -7.33 -10.56 10.71
C HIS A 99 -6.92 -10.01 12.09
N GLY A 100 -7.91 -9.63 12.91
CA GLY A 100 -7.66 -9.07 14.23
C GLY A 100 -6.92 -7.72 14.24
N ASN A 101 -6.87 -7.02 13.10
CA ASN A 101 -6.14 -5.77 12.91
C ASN A 101 -4.63 -5.89 13.24
N GLU A 102 -4.05 -7.05 12.90
CA GLU A 102 -2.61 -7.26 13.02
C GLU A 102 -1.81 -6.32 12.10
N MET A 103 -0.60 -5.96 12.54
CA MET A 103 0.30 -5.14 11.76
C MET A 103 0.83 -5.91 10.55
N VAL A 104 0.76 -5.31 9.37
CA VAL A 104 1.33 -5.90 8.15
C VAL A 104 2.85 -5.96 8.27
N PRO A 105 3.48 -7.13 8.05
CA PRO A 105 4.94 -7.27 8.04
C PRO A 105 5.57 -6.34 7.01
N LEU A 106 6.71 -5.73 7.36
CA LEU A 106 7.38 -4.74 6.50
C LEU A 106 7.79 -5.33 5.15
N GLU A 107 8.12 -6.63 5.09
CA GLU A 107 8.43 -7.36 3.86
C GLU A 107 7.23 -7.48 2.89
N TRP A 108 6.00 -7.32 3.39
CA TRP A 108 4.78 -7.34 2.58
C TRP A 108 4.34 -5.93 2.17
N MET A 109 4.91 -4.91 2.78
CA MET A 109 4.59 -3.51 2.48
C MET A 109 5.20 -3.06 1.15
N PRO A 110 4.62 -2.01 0.51
CA PRO A 110 5.20 -1.38 -0.67
C PRO A 110 6.69 -1.04 -0.52
N PRO A 111 7.51 -1.17 -1.59
CA PRO A 111 8.89 -0.71 -1.56
C PRO A 111 9.00 0.77 -1.17
N GLY A 112 9.98 1.09 -0.33
CA GLY A 112 10.18 2.43 0.21
C GLY A 112 9.40 2.74 1.49
N THR A 113 8.60 1.81 2.01
CA THR A 113 7.90 1.96 3.30
C THR A 113 8.87 2.19 4.46
N ASN A 114 10.06 1.58 4.43
CA ASN A 114 11.11 1.84 5.42
C ASN A 114 11.59 3.30 5.47
N ALA A 115 11.49 4.04 4.36
CA ALA A 115 11.88 5.45 4.26
C ALA A 115 10.70 6.41 4.48
N SER A 116 9.48 5.95 4.22
CA SER A 116 8.22 6.67 4.45
C SER A 116 7.15 5.67 4.91
N PRO A 117 7.03 5.42 6.23
CA PRO A 117 6.15 4.38 6.76
C PRO A 117 4.70 4.52 6.29
N VAL A 118 4.19 5.76 6.30
CA VAL A 118 2.84 6.09 5.87
C VAL A 118 2.90 6.78 4.49
N PRO A 119 1.93 6.52 3.59
CA PRO A 119 1.82 7.31 2.36
C PRO A 119 1.44 8.76 2.68
N SER A 120 1.93 9.73 1.90
CA SER A 120 1.58 11.14 2.07
C SER A 120 0.09 11.37 1.83
N ASP A 121 -0.55 12.13 2.70
CA ASP A 121 -1.97 12.52 2.58
C ASP A 121 -2.18 13.57 1.48
N GLU A 122 -1.13 14.31 1.12
CA GLU A 122 -1.13 15.24 -0.01
C GLU A 122 -1.08 14.51 -1.34
N VAL A 123 -0.35 13.39 -1.43
CA VAL A 123 -0.27 12.58 -2.65
C VAL A 123 -1.43 11.59 -2.76
N PHE A 124 -1.76 10.93 -1.66
CA PHE A 124 -2.86 9.97 -1.54
C PHE A 124 -3.78 10.42 -0.42
N PRO A 125 -4.83 11.21 -0.72
CA PRO A 125 -5.75 11.71 0.30
C PRO A 125 -6.42 10.58 1.09
N PRO A 126 -6.91 10.85 2.32
CA PRO A 126 -7.64 9.87 3.11
C PRO A 126 -8.81 9.27 2.34
N GLN A 127 -8.95 7.95 2.42
CA GLN A 127 -10.02 7.19 1.79
C GLN A 127 -10.99 6.62 2.82
N THR A 128 -12.22 6.36 2.39
CA THR A 128 -13.23 5.65 3.15
C THR A 128 -13.63 4.41 2.37
N ILE A 129 -13.21 3.24 2.85
CA ILE A 129 -13.64 1.95 2.32
C ILE A 129 -14.89 1.54 3.09
N THR A 130 -15.96 1.21 2.38
CA THR A 130 -17.25 0.80 2.94
C THR A 130 -17.68 -0.58 2.48
N ILE A 131 -16.74 -1.35 1.95
CA ILE A 131 -16.92 -2.75 1.60
C ILE A 131 -15.84 -3.56 2.33
N ARG A 132 -16.21 -4.70 2.89
CA ARG A 132 -15.22 -5.70 3.30
C ARG A 132 -14.77 -6.47 2.07
N PHE A 133 -13.50 -6.81 2.00
CA PHE A 133 -12.98 -7.67 0.95
C PHE A 133 -11.72 -8.38 1.44
N ASN A 134 -11.59 -9.66 1.11
CA ASN A 134 -10.46 -10.48 1.51
C ASN A 134 -9.64 -10.90 0.28
N HIS A 135 -8.55 -10.18 -0.04
CA HIS A 135 -7.70 -10.51 -1.20
C HIS A 135 -7.06 -11.89 -1.06
N LYS A 136 -6.61 -12.26 0.13
CA LYS A 136 -6.00 -13.56 0.41
C LYS A 136 -6.97 -14.69 0.05
N LEU A 137 -8.21 -14.63 0.53
CA LEU A 137 -9.24 -15.61 0.22
C LEU A 137 -9.45 -15.73 -1.31
N HIS A 138 -9.69 -14.61 -2.00
CA HIS A 138 -9.95 -14.62 -3.44
C HIS A 138 -8.73 -15.07 -4.27
N MET A 139 -7.52 -14.72 -3.86
CA MET A 139 -6.30 -14.99 -4.64
C MET A 139 -5.65 -16.33 -4.32
N LYS A 140 -5.69 -16.78 -3.06
CA LYS A 140 -5.03 -18.01 -2.60
C LYS A 140 -5.96 -19.20 -2.60
N ASP A 141 -7.18 -19.01 -2.11
CA ASP A 141 -8.09 -20.13 -1.88
C ASP A 141 -8.98 -20.34 -3.11
N PHE A 142 -9.40 -19.25 -3.77
CA PHE A 142 -10.16 -19.28 -5.02
C PHE A 142 -9.32 -19.03 -6.28
N GLU A 143 -7.99 -18.91 -6.14
CA GLU A 143 -7.02 -18.83 -7.25
C GLU A 143 -7.31 -17.73 -8.29
N GLN A 144 -7.99 -16.65 -7.90
CA GLN A 144 -8.27 -15.53 -8.80
C GLN A 144 -7.00 -14.72 -9.08
N THR A 145 -6.92 -14.16 -10.29
CA THR A 145 -5.81 -13.29 -10.70
C THR A 145 -6.18 -11.82 -10.58
N CYS A 146 -5.18 -10.94 -10.40
CA CYS A 146 -5.41 -9.49 -10.28
C CYS A 146 -6.27 -8.92 -11.42
N LYS A 147 -6.12 -9.47 -12.63
CA LYS A 147 -6.81 -8.99 -13.84
C LYS A 147 -8.31 -9.27 -13.85
N VAL A 148 -8.78 -10.25 -13.07
CA VAL A 148 -10.21 -10.56 -12.98
C VAL A 148 -10.97 -9.34 -12.47
N CYS A 149 -10.48 -8.72 -11.40
CA CYS A 149 -11.15 -7.58 -10.78
C CYS A 149 -10.56 -6.22 -11.22
N HIS A 150 -9.25 -6.13 -11.43
CA HIS A 150 -8.56 -4.88 -11.78
C HIS A 150 -8.20 -4.78 -13.27
N LYS A 151 -9.09 -5.26 -14.15
CA LYS A 151 -8.87 -5.27 -15.61
C LYS A 151 -8.48 -3.89 -16.15
N ALA A 152 -9.14 -2.83 -15.69
CA ALA A 152 -8.89 -1.46 -16.14
C ALA A 152 -7.45 -0.97 -15.84
N ALA A 153 -6.78 -1.51 -14.83
CA ALA A 153 -5.43 -1.11 -14.47
C ALA A 153 -4.41 -1.42 -15.58
N PHE A 154 -4.66 -2.45 -16.39
CA PHE A 154 -3.76 -2.87 -17.46
C PHE A 154 -3.64 -1.87 -18.61
N ASP A 155 -4.69 -1.06 -18.82
CA ASP A 155 -4.77 -0.09 -19.90
C ASP A 155 -4.79 1.36 -19.40
N SER A 156 -4.77 1.56 -18.08
CA SER A 156 -4.82 2.88 -17.46
C SER A 156 -3.58 3.72 -17.74
N VAL A 157 -3.82 4.95 -18.19
CA VAL A 157 -2.77 5.92 -18.52
C VAL A 157 -2.78 7.14 -17.60
N LYS A 158 -3.76 7.22 -16.69
CA LYS A 158 -3.89 8.29 -15.70
C LYS A 158 -4.13 7.69 -14.32
N SER A 159 -3.63 8.39 -13.33
CA SER A 159 -3.79 8.04 -11.92
C SER A 159 -5.20 8.27 -11.37
N SER A 160 -5.98 9.16 -12.01
CA SER A 160 -7.38 9.45 -11.70
C SER A 160 -8.37 8.46 -12.34
N ASP A 161 -7.87 7.46 -13.07
CA ASP A 161 -8.76 6.42 -13.62
C ASP A 161 -9.35 5.60 -12.46
N ARG A 162 -10.62 5.20 -12.57
CA ARG A 162 -11.26 4.32 -11.57
C ARG A 162 -10.82 2.88 -11.81
N LEU A 163 -9.86 2.41 -11.04
CA LEU A 163 -9.26 1.07 -11.19
C LEU A 163 -9.74 0.05 -10.15
N MET A 164 -10.70 0.45 -9.32
CA MET A 164 -11.40 -0.48 -8.45
C MET A 164 -12.38 -1.33 -9.26
N PRO A 165 -12.64 -2.57 -8.83
CA PRO A 165 -13.62 -3.42 -9.49
C PRO A 165 -15.00 -2.79 -9.45
N ASP A 166 -15.74 -2.91 -10.54
CA ASP A 166 -17.16 -2.58 -10.57
C ASP A 166 -17.97 -3.75 -10.00
N ALA A 167 -19.02 -3.46 -9.24
CA ALA A 167 -19.81 -4.47 -8.56
C ALA A 167 -20.54 -5.38 -9.57
N GLU A 168 -21.25 -4.77 -10.53
CA GLU A 168 -22.03 -5.47 -11.56
C GLU A 168 -21.11 -6.33 -12.44
N GLU A 169 -19.97 -5.79 -12.85
CA GLU A 169 -19.07 -6.50 -13.76
C GLU A 169 -18.12 -7.49 -13.05
N THR A 170 -18.01 -7.47 -11.72
CA THR A 170 -17.02 -8.28 -11.00
C THR A 170 -17.63 -9.17 -9.93
N CYS A 171 -18.38 -8.59 -9.00
CA CYS A 171 -18.90 -9.29 -7.82
C CYS A 171 -20.06 -10.21 -8.21
N ASP A 172 -21.00 -9.69 -9.00
CA ASP A 172 -22.25 -10.36 -9.40
C ASP A 172 -22.00 -11.60 -10.28
N ASN A 173 -20.80 -11.72 -10.86
CA ASN A 173 -20.42 -12.92 -11.63
C ASN A 173 -20.22 -14.18 -10.77
N CYS A 174 -20.03 -14.02 -9.45
CA CYS A 174 -19.76 -15.13 -8.53
C CYS A 174 -20.62 -15.08 -7.27
N HIS A 175 -20.99 -13.89 -6.81
CA HIS A 175 -21.86 -13.70 -5.66
C HIS A 175 -23.30 -13.55 -6.14
N ASP A 176 -24.24 -14.16 -5.41
CA ASP A 176 -25.67 -14.02 -5.67
C ASP A 176 -26.13 -12.62 -5.25
N VAL A 177 -25.90 -11.63 -6.11
CA VAL A 177 -26.27 -10.21 -5.95
C VAL A 177 -26.51 -9.61 -7.33
N ASP A 178 -27.35 -8.57 -7.41
CA ASP A 178 -27.61 -7.84 -8.66
C ASP A 178 -27.51 -6.32 -8.45
N HIS A 179 -26.46 -5.72 -9.01
CA HIS A 179 -26.20 -4.29 -9.02
C HIS A 179 -26.57 -3.61 -10.35
N GLY A 180 -27.22 -4.31 -11.29
CA GLY A 180 -27.57 -3.78 -12.61
C GLY A 180 -28.63 -2.65 -12.57
N ASP A 181 -29.45 -2.60 -11.52
CA ASP A 181 -30.32 -1.46 -11.20
C ASP A 181 -30.08 -0.98 -9.75
N LEU A 182 -29.34 0.12 -9.61
CA LEU A 182 -29.00 0.69 -8.30
C LEU A 182 -30.22 1.25 -7.53
N ASP A 183 -31.37 1.43 -8.19
CA ASP A 183 -32.62 1.81 -7.52
C ASP A 183 -33.41 0.57 -7.03
N ALA A 184 -33.00 -0.63 -7.43
CA ALA A 184 -33.68 -1.90 -7.16
C ALA A 184 -32.71 -3.06 -6.87
N VAL A 185 -31.64 -2.82 -6.13
CA VAL A 185 -30.63 -3.84 -5.76
C VAL A 185 -31.27 -4.95 -4.92
N GLU A 186 -31.04 -6.20 -5.31
CA GLU A 186 -31.49 -7.39 -4.60
C GLU A 186 -30.31 -8.16 -3.99
N SER A 187 -30.48 -8.65 -2.76
CA SER A 187 -29.55 -9.59 -2.13
C SER A 187 -29.91 -11.02 -2.51
N GLY A 188 -28.91 -11.87 -2.67
CA GLY A 188 -29.10 -13.30 -2.88
C GLY A 188 -29.59 -14.08 -1.67
N GLY A 189 -29.81 -15.37 -1.89
CA GLY A 189 -30.21 -16.32 -0.85
C GLY A 189 -29.06 -16.91 -0.05
N GLU A 190 -27.82 -16.75 -0.53
CA GLU A 190 -26.61 -17.22 0.15
C GLU A 190 -25.99 -16.13 1.04
N ARG A 191 -25.29 -16.56 2.10
CA ARG A 191 -24.63 -15.65 3.07
C ARG A 191 -23.70 -14.64 2.40
N ASN A 192 -22.99 -15.04 1.35
CA ASN A 192 -22.06 -14.19 0.61
C ASN A 192 -22.76 -13.18 -0.32
N GLY A 193 -24.09 -13.27 -0.47
CA GLY A 193 -24.95 -12.35 -1.22
C GLY A 193 -25.78 -11.42 -0.33
N GLU A 194 -25.71 -11.58 0.99
CA GLU A 194 -26.33 -10.65 1.93
C GLU A 194 -25.64 -9.29 1.87
N CYS A 195 -26.40 -8.19 1.76
CA CYS A 195 -25.82 -6.85 1.67
C CYS A 195 -24.90 -6.53 2.85
N GLY A 196 -25.30 -6.91 4.06
CA GLY A 196 -24.52 -6.71 5.29
C GLY A 196 -23.31 -7.61 5.42
N PHE A 197 -23.20 -8.65 4.57
CA PHE A 197 -21.96 -9.38 4.43
C PHE A 197 -20.92 -8.46 3.81
N CYS A 198 -21.11 -7.98 2.59
CA CYS A 198 -20.09 -7.18 1.89
C CYS A 198 -20.01 -5.72 2.38
N HIS A 199 -21.14 -5.05 2.58
CA HIS A 199 -21.17 -3.63 2.92
C HIS A 199 -21.05 -3.42 4.42
N ILE A 200 -20.08 -2.58 4.80
CA ILE A 200 -19.84 -2.26 6.21
C ILE A 200 -20.50 -0.94 6.59
N GLY A 201 -21.06 -0.90 7.80
CA GLY A 201 -21.75 0.26 8.35
C GLY A 201 -23.08 -0.09 9.01
N TYR A 202 -23.66 0.88 9.69
CA TYR A 202 -24.96 0.71 10.34
C TYR A 202 -26.07 0.51 9.30
N GLU A 203 -26.89 -0.54 9.50
CA GLU A 203 -28.02 -0.89 8.63
C GLU A 203 -27.64 -1.07 7.15
N ALA A 204 -26.45 -1.61 6.88
CA ALA A 204 -25.98 -1.88 5.52
C ALA A 204 -27.00 -2.73 4.73
N GLY A 205 -27.43 -2.23 3.58
CA GLY A 205 -28.44 -2.85 2.72
C GLY A 205 -29.89 -2.53 3.08
N LYS A 206 -30.18 -1.95 4.25
CA LYS A 206 -31.55 -1.68 4.68
C LYS A 206 -32.22 -0.66 3.76
N GLY A 207 -33.26 -1.12 3.06
CA GLY A 207 -33.96 -0.33 2.04
C GLY A 207 -33.09 -0.04 0.82
N GLY A 208 -32.20 -0.96 0.44
CA GLY A 208 -31.35 -0.85 -0.75
C GLY A 208 -30.23 0.19 -0.64
N ARG A 209 -29.85 0.57 0.58
CA ARG A 209 -28.87 1.65 0.81
C ARG A 209 -27.62 1.16 1.51
N VAL A 210 -26.48 1.65 1.04
CA VAL A 210 -25.15 1.33 1.57
C VAL A 210 -24.34 2.60 1.81
N ALA A 211 -23.35 2.51 2.69
CA ALA A 211 -22.43 3.62 2.88
C ALA A 211 -21.57 3.83 1.62
N ARG A 212 -21.43 5.09 1.20
CA ARG A 212 -20.65 5.44 0.01
C ARG A 212 -19.16 5.19 0.23
N MET A 213 -18.55 4.41 -0.66
CA MET A 213 -17.09 4.30 -0.75
C MET A 213 -16.52 5.59 -1.35
N VAL A 214 -15.47 6.12 -0.73
CA VAL A 214 -14.77 7.32 -1.19
C VAL A 214 -13.29 7.02 -1.33
N ILE A 215 -12.83 6.94 -2.58
CA ILE A 215 -11.40 6.86 -2.92
C ILE A 215 -11.10 8.12 -3.74
N PRO A 216 -10.50 9.15 -3.12
CA PRO A 216 -10.16 10.38 -3.83
C PRO A 216 -9.10 10.16 -4.90
N ASP A 217 -9.10 11.01 -5.93
CA ASP A 217 -8.05 11.01 -6.94
C ASP A 217 -6.69 11.31 -6.29
N PRO A 218 -5.63 10.55 -6.62
CA PRO A 218 -4.29 10.84 -6.14
C PRO A 218 -3.73 12.10 -6.82
N ASN A 219 -3.00 12.92 -6.07
CA ASN A 219 -2.32 14.12 -6.59
C ASN A 219 -0.95 13.79 -7.19
N LEU A 220 -0.92 12.76 -8.05
CA LEU A 220 0.26 12.21 -8.69
C LEU A 220 -0.06 11.87 -10.13
N ARG A 221 0.91 11.93 -11.02
CA ARG A 221 0.87 11.41 -12.38
C ARG A 221 1.41 9.98 -12.36
N MET A 222 0.56 9.02 -12.70
CA MET A 222 0.92 7.62 -12.85
C MET A 222 0.29 7.06 -14.12
N ASN A 223 1.03 6.21 -14.81
CA ASN A 223 0.59 5.52 -16.02
C ASN A 223 0.85 4.03 -15.82
N HIS A 224 -0.16 3.28 -15.37
CA HIS A 224 -0.02 1.85 -15.12
C HIS A 224 0.37 1.09 -16.38
N LYS A 225 -0.27 1.39 -17.52
CA LYS A 225 0.03 0.76 -18.80
C LYS A 225 1.52 0.86 -19.16
N ALA A 226 2.14 2.01 -18.97
CA ALA A 226 3.56 2.20 -19.25
C ALA A 226 4.48 1.32 -18.38
N HIS A 227 4.07 1.02 -17.14
CA HIS A 227 4.81 0.14 -16.24
C HIS A 227 4.56 -1.34 -16.59
N ILE A 228 3.31 -1.69 -16.86
CA ILE A 228 2.89 -3.05 -17.24
C ILE A 228 3.52 -3.46 -18.57
N ASP A 229 3.56 -2.57 -19.58
CA ASP A 229 4.23 -2.80 -20.87
C ASP A 229 5.74 -3.03 -20.72
N ARG A 230 6.33 -2.64 -19.57
CA ARG A 230 7.73 -2.88 -19.20
C ARG A 230 7.89 -4.07 -18.26
N ASN A 231 6.85 -4.89 -18.12
CA ASN A 231 6.83 -6.10 -17.33
C ASN A 231 7.13 -5.86 -15.84
N ILE A 232 6.68 -4.71 -15.31
CA ILE A 232 6.73 -4.38 -13.89
C ILE A 232 5.49 -4.96 -13.22
N ASP A 233 5.69 -5.84 -12.26
CA ASP A 233 4.62 -6.54 -11.56
C ASP A 233 3.96 -5.66 -10.49
N CYS A 234 2.67 -5.90 -10.23
CA CYS A 234 1.87 -5.16 -9.24
C CYS A 234 2.56 -5.09 -7.87
N ALA A 235 3.15 -6.20 -7.43
CA ALA A 235 3.81 -6.32 -6.13
C ALA A 235 5.07 -5.46 -5.99
N GLN A 236 5.69 -5.05 -7.11
CA GLN A 236 6.83 -4.13 -7.10
C GLN A 236 6.44 -2.70 -6.73
N CYS A 237 5.13 -2.41 -6.64
CA CYS A 237 4.60 -1.12 -6.23
C CYS A 237 3.65 -1.23 -5.03
N HIS A 238 2.79 -2.24 -5.00
CA HIS A 238 1.73 -2.40 -4.00
C HIS A 238 2.10 -3.33 -2.82
N GLY A 239 3.25 -4.00 -2.89
CA GLY A 239 3.61 -5.02 -1.92
C GLY A 239 2.84 -6.33 -2.15
N VAL A 240 2.79 -7.19 -1.13
CA VAL A 240 2.30 -8.56 -1.25
C VAL A 240 0.79 -8.63 -0.95
N ILE A 241 -0.02 -7.98 -1.80
CA ILE A 241 -1.50 -7.92 -1.67
C ILE A 241 -2.14 -9.30 -1.50
N ALA A 242 -1.61 -10.32 -2.18
CA ALA A 242 -2.14 -11.68 -2.14
C ALA A 242 -2.09 -12.36 -0.77
N GLN A 243 -1.46 -11.74 0.24
CA GLN A 243 -1.43 -12.21 1.62
C GLN A 243 -2.32 -11.39 2.56
N LEU A 244 -2.89 -10.30 2.07
CA LEU A 244 -3.70 -9.37 2.85
C LEU A 244 -5.18 -9.68 2.67
N GLU A 245 -5.99 -9.29 3.64
CA GLU A 245 -7.43 -9.28 3.47
C GLU A 245 -7.83 -7.95 2.82
N ALA A 246 -7.96 -6.86 3.59
CA ALA A 246 -8.28 -5.55 3.04
C ALA A 246 -7.03 -4.83 2.50
N ALA A 247 -7.02 -4.49 1.21
CA ALA A 247 -6.03 -3.55 0.69
C ALA A 247 -6.49 -2.11 0.98
N THR A 248 -5.62 -1.31 1.57
CA THR A 248 -5.92 0.08 1.93
C THR A 248 -4.87 1.03 1.35
N ARG A 249 -4.96 2.30 1.73
CA ARG A 249 -3.97 3.33 1.38
C ARG A 249 -2.56 2.94 1.78
N GLU A 250 -2.40 2.13 2.83
CA GLU A 250 -1.14 1.53 3.29
C GLU A 250 -0.37 0.84 2.15
N GLN A 251 -1.09 0.23 1.20
CA GLN A 251 -0.55 -0.52 0.07
C GLN A 251 -0.30 0.35 -1.20
N LEU A 252 -0.36 1.68 -1.10
CA LEU A 252 -0.02 2.56 -2.23
C LEU A 252 1.50 2.81 -2.35
N PRO A 253 2.05 3.10 -3.54
CA PRO A 253 3.49 3.22 -3.71
C PRO A 253 4.12 4.35 -2.89
N ARG A 254 5.37 4.17 -2.44
CA ARG A 254 6.14 5.24 -1.78
C ARG A 254 7.13 5.85 -2.77
N MET A 255 7.40 7.16 -2.63
CA MET A 255 8.36 7.87 -3.49
C MET A 255 9.75 7.20 -3.51
N ALA A 256 10.24 6.75 -2.35
CA ALA A 256 11.51 6.02 -2.27
C ALA A 256 11.48 4.70 -3.08
N GLY A 257 10.33 4.02 -3.14
CA GLY A 257 10.10 2.86 -4.00
C GLY A 257 10.19 3.21 -5.48
N CYS A 258 9.54 4.30 -5.91
CA CYS A 258 9.64 4.80 -7.29
C CYS A 258 11.10 5.07 -7.69
N PHE A 259 11.87 5.67 -6.78
CA PHE A 259 13.27 6.05 -7.01
C PHE A 259 14.23 4.86 -7.04
N SER A 260 13.80 3.66 -6.63
CA SER A 260 14.58 2.43 -6.87
C SER A 260 14.86 2.21 -8.36
N CYS A 261 13.99 2.70 -9.25
CA CYS A 261 14.15 2.65 -10.71
C CYS A 261 14.36 4.04 -11.33
N HIS A 262 13.58 5.06 -10.92
CA HIS A 262 13.56 6.37 -11.56
C HIS A 262 14.75 7.30 -11.21
N ALA A 263 15.52 6.98 -10.16
CA ALA A 263 16.71 7.73 -9.77
C ALA A 263 18.02 7.04 -10.17
N LYS A 264 17.95 5.96 -10.95
CA LYS A 264 19.16 5.27 -11.44
C LYS A 264 19.89 6.13 -12.48
N PRO A 265 21.23 6.10 -12.56
CA PRO A 265 21.93 6.85 -13.60
C PRO A 265 21.61 6.32 -15.00
N PRO A 266 21.66 7.15 -16.06
CA PRO A 266 21.61 6.67 -17.44
C PRO A 266 22.76 5.67 -17.72
N PRO A 267 22.51 4.59 -18.50
CA PRO A 267 21.25 4.27 -19.18
C PRO A 267 20.26 3.45 -18.34
N ALA A 268 20.58 3.09 -17.09
CA ALA A 268 19.81 2.15 -16.28
C ALA A 268 18.38 2.61 -15.95
N GLN A 269 18.12 3.92 -15.88
CA GLN A 269 16.76 4.47 -15.74
C GLN A 269 15.95 4.46 -17.04
N GLY A 270 16.55 4.23 -18.21
CA GLY A 270 15.88 4.37 -19.51
C GLY A 270 15.16 5.72 -19.64
N ASP A 271 13.89 5.66 -20.05
CA ASP A 271 13.01 6.83 -20.19
C ASP A 271 12.37 7.26 -18.86
N ALA A 272 12.54 6.49 -17.79
CA ALA A 272 11.93 6.72 -16.47
C ALA A 272 12.69 7.79 -15.68
N ARG A 273 12.83 8.99 -16.25
CA ARG A 273 13.59 10.08 -15.64
C ARG A 273 12.91 10.54 -14.33
N GLY A 274 13.68 10.63 -13.25
CA GLY A 274 13.22 11.09 -11.93
C GLY A 274 13.04 12.60 -11.77
N HIS A 275 12.68 13.33 -12.84
CA HIS A 275 12.31 14.75 -12.68
C HIS A 275 11.04 14.87 -11.86
N CYS A 276 11.02 15.76 -10.87
CA CYS A 276 9.91 15.83 -9.90
C CYS A 276 8.56 16.07 -10.57
N THR A 277 8.54 16.92 -11.61
CA THR A 277 7.35 17.26 -12.40
C THR A 277 6.84 16.12 -13.29
N ASN A 278 7.61 15.05 -13.51
CA ASN A 278 7.10 13.87 -14.22
C ASN A 278 6.05 13.13 -13.40
N CYS A 279 6.16 13.22 -12.07
CA CYS A 279 5.30 12.54 -11.11
C CYS A 279 4.35 13.54 -10.45
N HIS A 280 4.83 14.65 -9.92
CA HIS A 280 3.98 15.61 -9.21
C HIS A 280 3.17 16.49 -10.15
N LEU A 281 1.99 16.89 -9.69
CA LEU A 281 1.20 17.94 -10.33
C LEU A 281 1.99 19.26 -10.36
N THR A 282 1.68 20.12 -11.31
CA THR A 282 2.43 21.35 -11.57
C THR A 282 1.49 22.54 -11.72
N GLU A 283 1.94 23.68 -11.22
CA GLU A 283 1.30 24.96 -11.46
C GLU A 283 1.57 25.46 -12.90
N PRO A 284 0.84 26.49 -13.39
CA PRO A 284 1.10 27.09 -14.69
C PRO A 284 2.52 27.63 -14.87
N SER A 285 3.19 27.97 -13.77
CA SER A 285 4.58 28.41 -13.72
C SER A 285 5.61 27.30 -13.98
N GLY A 286 5.17 26.04 -14.00
CA GLY A 286 6.02 24.86 -14.20
C GLY A 286 6.66 24.31 -12.91
N GLN A 287 6.52 24.99 -11.77
CA GLN A 287 6.88 24.41 -10.47
C GLN A 287 5.86 23.33 -10.07
N MET A 288 6.29 22.43 -9.20
CA MET A 288 5.38 21.50 -8.53
C MET A 288 4.30 22.25 -7.75
N GLN A 289 3.06 21.78 -7.87
CA GLN A 289 2.02 22.17 -6.95
C GLN A 289 2.35 21.57 -5.57
N THR A 290 2.33 22.42 -4.55
CA THR A 290 2.65 22.02 -3.17
C THR A 290 1.49 22.23 -2.20
N GLU A 291 0.45 22.98 -2.58
CA GLU A 291 -0.73 23.19 -1.76
C GLU A 291 -1.88 22.26 -2.19
N PHE A 292 -2.38 21.49 -1.23
CA PHE A 292 -3.49 20.56 -1.39
C PHE A 292 -4.49 20.75 -0.25
N SER A 293 -5.70 20.21 -0.40
CA SER A 293 -6.74 20.29 0.64
C SER A 293 -6.36 19.58 1.94
N THR A 294 -5.45 18.61 1.87
CA THR A 294 -4.94 17.85 3.02
C THR A 294 -3.73 18.49 3.68
N GLY A 295 -3.09 19.48 3.05
CA GLY A 295 -1.92 20.14 3.60
C GLY A 295 -0.95 20.67 2.55
N VAL A 296 0.25 21.05 3.02
CA VAL A 296 1.36 21.47 2.17
C VAL A 296 2.29 20.28 1.98
N LEU A 297 2.49 19.86 0.72
CA LEU A 297 3.41 18.79 0.36
C LEU A 297 4.85 19.18 0.69
N GLN A 298 5.43 18.45 1.63
CA GLN A 298 6.81 18.62 2.06
C GLN A 298 7.72 17.57 1.42
N PRO A 299 8.92 17.94 0.96
CA PRO A 299 9.88 16.94 0.50
C PRO A 299 10.32 16.06 1.69
N PRO A 300 10.49 14.75 1.49
CA PRO A 300 10.83 13.85 2.58
C PRO A 300 12.26 14.09 3.08
N GLN A 301 12.51 13.77 4.36
CA GLN A 301 13.81 14.02 5.00
C GLN A 301 14.98 13.30 4.32
N TRP A 302 14.74 12.09 3.80
CA TRP A 302 15.75 11.31 3.08
C TRP A 302 16.15 11.93 1.74
N LEU A 303 15.37 12.88 1.21
CA LEU A 303 15.69 13.62 -0.01
C LEU A 303 16.50 14.87 0.33
N HIS A 304 17.78 14.65 0.63
CA HIS A 304 18.76 15.72 0.93
C HIS A 304 18.38 16.61 2.13
N SER A 305 17.53 16.12 3.04
CA SER A 305 17.01 16.91 4.15
C SER A 305 16.38 18.23 3.68
N ALA A 306 15.71 18.22 2.53
CA ALA A 306 15.06 19.39 1.96
C ALA A 306 13.74 19.76 2.65
N ALA A 307 13.26 18.94 3.60
CA ALA A 307 12.03 19.16 4.35
C ALA A 307 12.01 20.54 5.02
N HIS A 308 10.85 21.21 5.08
CA HIS A 308 10.70 22.49 5.78
C HIS A 308 10.38 22.31 7.28
N THR A 309 11.16 21.47 7.98
CA THR A 309 11.09 21.38 9.45
C THR A 309 11.65 22.66 10.10
N PRO A 310 11.37 22.93 11.41
CA PRO A 310 11.73 24.19 12.06
C PRO A 310 13.21 24.60 11.97
N ASP A 311 14.11 23.63 11.85
CA ASP A 311 15.56 23.81 11.67
C ASP A 311 15.99 24.14 10.23
N TRP A 312 15.06 24.21 9.26
CA TRP A 312 15.34 24.45 7.84
C TRP A 312 16.26 25.66 7.61
N ILE A 313 16.06 26.73 8.37
CA ILE A 313 16.85 27.96 8.28
C ILE A 313 18.35 27.68 8.51
N GLU A 314 18.70 26.72 9.36
CA GLU A 314 20.09 26.43 9.70
C GLU A 314 20.79 25.57 8.63
N ARG A 315 20.02 24.66 8.00
CA ARG A 315 20.55 23.64 7.07
C ARG A 315 20.36 23.98 5.59
N HIS A 316 19.39 24.81 5.22
CA HIS A 316 19.12 25.11 3.80
C HIS A 316 20.33 25.73 3.10
N LYS A 317 21.19 26.47 3.81
CA LYS A 317 22.44 27.03 3.25
C LYS A 317 23.34 25.95 2.64
N GLY A 318 23.43 24.77 3.28
CA GLY A 318 24.25 23.66 2.82
C GLY A 318 23.63 22.96 1.62
N VAL A 319 22.33 22.71 1.68
CA VAL A 319 21.57 22.07 0.61
C VAL A 319 21.54 22.94 -0.65
N ALA A 320 21.17 24.22 -0.51
CA ALA A 320 21.12 25.18 -1.61
C ALA A 320 22.51 25.50 -2.17
N GLY A 321 23.54 25.57 -1.31
CA GLY A 321 24.92 25.76 -1.75
C GLY A 321 25.46 24.58 -2.58
N GLY A 322 25.02 23.35 -2.28
CA GLY A 322 25.41 22.15 -3.02
C GLY A 322 24.57 21.91 -4.29
N ASN A 323 23.27 22.22 -4.25
CA ASN A 323 22.36 22.01 -5.36
C ASN A 323 21.12 22.92 -5.27
N SER A 324 21.28 24.20 -5.61
CA SER A 324 20.17 25.16 -5.64
C SER A 324 19.06 24.79 -6.63
N ALA A 325 19.38 24.04 -7.69
CA ALA A 325 18.40 23.56 -8.67
C ALA A 325 17.37 22.60 -8.07
N LEU A 326 17.67 21.95 -6.93
CA LEU A 326 16.70 21.14 -6.19
C LEU A 326 15.48 21.98 -5.77
N CYS A 327 15.73 23.17 -5.22
CA CYS A 327 14.68 24.07 -4.75
C CYS A 327 13.83 24.60 -5.90
N SER A 328 14.42 24.78 -7.09
CA SER A 328 13.72 25.28 -8.29
C SER A 328 12.62 24.35 -8.82
N ASN A 329 12.55 23.11 -8.34
CA ASN A 329 11.44 22.20 -8.68
C ASN A 329 10.12 22.65 -8.03
N CYS A 330 10.18 23.32 -6.89
CA CYS A 330 8.99 23.78 -6.14
C CYS A 330 8.92 25.31 -6.01
N HIS A 331 10.06 25.99 -6.04
CA HIS A 331 10.14 27.44 -5.82
C HIS A 331 10.64 28.16 -7.07
N ARG A 332 10.14 29.38 -7.27
CA ARG A 332 10.70 30.30 -8.26
C ARG A 332 11.97 30.95 -7.71
N SER A 333 12.85 31.41 -8.60
CA SER A 333 14.13 32.00 -8.19
C SER A 333 13.99 33.29 -7.37
N ASP A 334 12.88 34.01 -7.54
CA ASP A 334 12.57 35.22 -6.77
C ASP A 334 12.29 34.91 -5.29
N PHE A 335 11.84 33.69 -4.96
CA PHE A 335 11.69 33.23 -3.57
C PHE A 335 13.00 33.34 -2.78
N CYS A 336 14.12 32.96 -3.39
CA CYS A 336 15.44 33.08 -2.77
C CYS A 336 15.78 34.55 -2.54
N THR A 337 15.58 35.41 -3.54
CA THR A 337 15.93 36.82 -3.44
C THR A 337 15.07 37.56 -2.44
N ASP A 338 13.76 37.30 -2.38
CA ASP A 338 12.84 38.02 -1.49
C ASP A 338 13.12 37.73 -0.01
N CYS A 339 13.62 36.53 0.32
CA CYS A 339 14.07 36.21 1.67
C CYS A 339 15.44 36.87 1.96
N HIS A 340 16.41 36.74 1.04
CA HIS A 340 17.78 37.23 1.24
C HIS A 340 17.92 38.76 1.13
N ASP A 341 17.00 39.45 0.43
CA ASP A 341 16.92 40.91 0.38
C ASP A 341 16.03 41.51 1.48
N GLY A 342 15.36 40.65 2.26
CA GLY A 342 14.55 41.01 3.41
C GLY A 342 13.16 41.57 3.07
N ARG A 343 12.64 41.36 1.86
CA ARG A 343 11.24 41.66 1.49
C ARG A 343 10.24 40.70 2.14
N VAL A 344 10.61 39.43 2.28
CA VAL A 344 9.86 38.42 3.00
C VAL A 344 10.61 38.12 4.30
N ARG A 345 9.93 38.33 5.43
CA ARG A 345 10.50 38.13 6.77
C ARG A 345 9.62 37.19 7.59
N PRO A 346 9.82 35.88 7.45
CA PRO A 346 9.06 34.90 8.19
C PRO A 346 9.28 35.09 9.70
N ARG A 347 8.21 35.11 10.50
CA ARG A 347 8.30 35.34 11.95
C ARG A 347 9.10 34.28 12.72
N ASN A 348 9.24 33.09 12.16
CA ASN A 348 10.12 32.05 12.71
C ASN A 348 11.62 32.39 12.55
N VAL A 349 11.98 33.26 11.60
CA VAL A 349 13.34 33.81 11.41
C VAL A 349 13.48 35.16 12.12
N HIS A 350 12.43 35.99 12.03
CA HIS A 350 12.35 37.34 12.56
C HIS A 350 11.23 37.44 13.61
N PRO A 351 11.40 36.87 14.81
CA PRO A 351 10.33 36.79 15.81
C PRO A 351 9.90 38.14 16.40
N ASN A 352 10.66 39.19 16.14
CA ASN A 352 10.39 40.55 16.61
C ASN A 352 9.79 41.46 15.52
N ASP A 353 9.45 40.92 14.35
CA ASP A 353 8.83 41.64 13.22
C ASP A 353 7.28 41.51 13.19
#